data_AF-A0A7S1RS51-F1
#
_entry.id   AF-A0A7S1RS51-F1
#
_cell.length_a   1.000
_cell.length_b   1.000
_cell.length_c   1.000
_cell.angle_alpha   90.00
_cell.angle_beta   90.00
_cell.angle_gamma   90.00
#
_symmetry.space_group_name_H-M   'P 1'
#
loop_
_entity.id
_entity.type
_entity.pdbx_description
1 polymer ?
#
loop_
_entity_poly.entity_id
_entity_poly.type
_entity_poly.pdbx_seq_one_letter_code
_entity_poly.pdbx_strand_id
1 'polypeptide(L)'
;AGLLRPTRVTYNAAISACSKGADWPRAWSLLARMRRECLVPDLITHSALLSAPVQGQPWESALHVLAEARGAGLSPDAVMYNASISACERAPAGAPGAG
;
A
#
# COMPACT_ATOMS: atom_id res chain seq x y z
N ALA A 1 17.89 -1.93 28.44
CA ALA A 1 16.66 -1.49 27.77
C ALA A 1 16.23 -2.58 26.78
N GLY A 2 15.09 -3.23 26.99
CA GLY A 2 14.60 -4.27 26.09
C GLY A 2 14.10 -3.64 24.80
N LEU A 3 14.87 -3.76 23.72
CA LEU A 3 14.43 -3.32 22.39
C LEU A 3 13.33 -4.27 21.92
N LEU A 4 12.08 -3.85 22.08
CA LEU A 4 10.93 -4.54 21.47
C LEU A 4 11.15 -4.59 19.96
N ARG A 5 11.31 -5.79 19.43
CA ARG A 5 11.45 -5.99 17.99
C ARG A 5 10.11 -5.67 17.31
N PRO A 6 10.10 -4.84 16.26
CA PRO A 6 8.90 -4.59 15.48
C PRO A 6 8.31 -5.91 14.98
N THR A 7 7.00 -6.06 15.12
CA THR A 7 6.26 -7.21 14.57
C THR A 7 5.52 -6.79 13.31
N ARG A 8 4.98 -7.77 12.58
CA ARG A 8 4.08 -7.48 11.44
C ARG A 8 2.93 -6.55 11.83
N VAL A 9 2.36 -6.70 13.02
CA VAL A 9 1.29 -5.83 13.53
C VAL A 9 1.79 -4.40 13.72
N THR A 10 3.00 -4.23 14.27
CA THR A 10 3.62 -2.91 14.45
C THR A 10 3.86 -2.21 13.11
N TYR A 11 4.36 -2.94 12.10
CA TYR A 11 4.54 -2.42 10.75
C TYR A 11 3.21 -2.04 10.10
N ASN A 12 2.21 -2.92 10.17
CA ASN A 12 0.88 -2.67 9.58
C ASN A 12 0.22 -1.43 10.18
N ALA A 13 0.34 -1.23 11.50
CA ALA A 13 -0.17 -0.03 12.16
C ALA A 13 0.58 1.24 11.70
N ALA A 14 1.92 1.19 11.64
CA ALA A 14 2.73 2.32 11.21
C ALA A 14 2.50 2.70 9.73
N ILE A 15 2.40 1.71 8.84
CA ILE A 15 2.08 1.89 7.42
C ILE A 15 0.69 2.51 7.29
N SER A 16 -0.32 1.98 8.01
CA SER A 16 -1.67 2.53 8.00
C SER A 16 -1.71 3.99 8.45
N ALA A 17 -0.95 4.34 9.49
CA ALA A 17 -0.88 5.71 9.99
C ALA A 17 -0.21 6.65 8.97
N CYS A 18 0.88 6.21 8.33
CA CYS A 18 1.56 7.00 7.28
C CYS A 18 0.66 7.22 6.07
N SER A 19 -0.01 6.17 5.59
CA SER A 19 -0.93 6.24 4.45
C SER A 19 -2.12 7.16 4.72
N LYS A 20 -2.75 7.06 5.90
CA LYS A 20 -3.83 7.97 6.31
C LYS A 20 -3.35 9.41 6.53
N GLY A 21 -2.09 9.57 6.95
CA GLY A 21 -1.43 10.87 7.12
C GLY A 21 -0.83 11.46 5.83
N ALA A 22 -1.13 10.90 4.65
CA ALA A 22 -0.59 11.31 3.36
C ALA A 22 0.94 11.18 3.18
N ASP A 23 1.65 10.53 4.11
CA ASP A 23 3.09 10.28 4.01
C ASP A 23 3.36 8.93 3.32
N TRP A 24 2.99 8.88 2.04
CA TRP A 24 3.20 7.74 1.17
C TRP A 24 4.66 7.28 1.09
N PRO A 25 5.65 8.17 0.90
CA PRO A 25 7.06 7.76 0.86
C PRO A 25 7.49 7.00 2.12
N ARG A 26 7.02 7.44 3.30
CA ARG A 26 7.32 6.75 4.57
C ARG A 26 6.61 5.41 4.67
N ALA A 27 5.36 5.30 4.22
CA ALA A 27 4.65 4.01 4.18
C ALA A 27 5.41 2.96 3.34
N TRP A 28 5.92 3.35 2.17
CA TRP A 28 6.75 2.50 1.31
C TRP A 28 8.10 2.16 1.94
N SER A 29 8.75 3.13 2.60
CA SER A 29 9.99 2.88 3.34
C SER A 29 9.81 1.83 4.45
N LEU A 30 8.68 1.89 5.16
CA LEU A 30 8.34 0.92 6.20
C LEU A 30 8.08 -0.47 5.62
N LEU A 31 7.39 -0.58 4.48
CA LEU A 31 7.22 -1.85 3.77
C LEU A 31 8.58 -2.45 3.37
N ALA A 32 9.47 -1.64 2.79
CA ALA A 32 10.81 -2.08 2.41
C ALA A 32 11.63 -2.54 3.62
N ARG A 33 11.50 -1.84 4.75
CA ARG A 33 12.14 -2.23 6.01
C ARG A 33 11.58 -3.53 6.56
N MET A 34 10.26 -3.72 6.54
CA MET A 34 9.60 -4.96 6.94
C MET A 34 10.17 -6.17 6.17
N ARG A 35 10.35 -6.03 4.84
CA ARG A 35 10.97 -7.06 3.99
C ARG A 35 12.43 -7.33 4.35
N ARG A 36 13.22 -6.28 4.60
CA ARG A 36 14.63 -6.41 5.04
C ARG A 36 14.78 -7.11 6.39
N GLU A 37 13.79 -6.97 7.26
CA GLU A 37 13.72 -7.68 8.54
C GLU A 37 13.10 -9.08 8.42
N CYS A 38 12.97 -9.61 7.19
CA CYS A 38 12.40 -10.93 6.87
C CYS A 38 10.94 -11.13 7.33
N LEU A 39 10.20 -10.04 7.53
CA LEU A 39 8.77 -10.10 7.81
C LEU A 39 8.01 -10.07 6.48
N VAL A 40 7.14 -11.06 6.28
CA VAL A 40 6.34 -11.21 5.05
C VAL A 40 5.12 -10.28 5.12
N PRO A 41 5.00 -9.30 4.20
CA PRO A 41 3.80 -8.47 4.06
C PRO A 41 2.57 -9.34 3.86
N ASP A 42 1.48 -9.00 4.52
CA ASP A 42 0.20 -9.69 4.37
C ASP A 42 -0.82 -8.79 3.68
N LEU A 43 -2.04 -9.31 3.52
CA LEU A 43 -3.15 -8.57 2.94
C LEU A 43 -3.38 -7.24 3.65
N ILE A 44 -3.22 -7.20 4.98
CA ILE A 44 -3.39 -5.98 5.78
C ILE A 44 -2.29 -4.97 5.44
N THR A 45 -1.04 -5.43 5.27
CA THR A 45 0.06 -4.55 4.85
C THR A 45 -0.23 -3.86 3.52
N HIS A 46 -0.71 -4.60 2.52
CA HIS A 46 -1.05 -4.05 1.20
C HIS A 46 -2.32 -3.21 1.22
N SER A 47 -3.34 -3.60 1.99
CA SER A 47 -4.58 -2.83 2.17
C SER A 47 -4.29 -1.48 2.85
N ALA A 48 -3.38 -1.46 3.83
CA ALA A 48 -2.92 -0.23 4.47
C ALA A 48 -2.25 0.73 3.48
N LEU A 49 -1.45 0.20 2.54
CA LEU A 49 -0.86 0.96 1.43
C LEU A 49 -1.89 1.44 0.38
N LEU A 50 -3.16 1.09 0.52
CA LEU A 50 -4.22 1.53 -0.38
C LEU A 50 -5.34 2.28 0.36
N SER A 51 -5.29 2.36 1.70
CA SER A 51 -6.44 2.77 2.50
C SER A 51 -6.82 4.26 2.40
N ALA A 52 -6.06 5.09 1.68
CA ALA A 52 -6.35 6.50 1.53
C ALA A 52 -5.84 7.00 0.18
N PRO A 53 -6.62 6.99 -0.91
CA PRO A 53 -6.23 7.66 -2.14
C PRO A 53 -6.08 9.16 -1.85
N VAL A 54 -4.85 9.61 -1.59
CA VAL A 54 -4.53 11.01 -1.31
C VAL A 54 -4.26 11.72 -2.62
N GLN A 55 -4.66 12.98 -2.71
CA GLN A 55 -4.28 13.88 -3.79
C GLN A 55 -2.75 13.84 -3.98
N GLY A 56 -2.29 13.33 -5.13
CA GLY A 56 -0.86 13.16 -5.42
C GLY A 56 -0.32 11.72 -5.27
N GLN A 57 -1.13 10.75 -4.85
CA GLN A 57 -0.77 9.34 -5.00
C GLN A 57 -0.86 8.96 -6.50
N PRO A 58 0.24 8.48 -7.12
CA PRO A 58 0.21 8.02 -8.50
C PRO A 58 -0.74 6.82 -8.62
N TRP A 59 -1.65 6.86 -9.59
CA TRP A 59 -2.59 5.77 -9.86
C TRP A 59 -1.85 4.48 -10.23
N GLU A 60 -0.67 4.62 -10.84
CA GLU A 60 0.26 3.54 -11.16
C GLU A 60 0.69 2.78 -9.90
N SER A 61 0.97 3.51 -8.82
CA SER A 61 1.38 2.91 -7.55
C SER A 61 0.25 2.09 -6.93
N ALA A 62 -0.99 2.54 -7.04
CA ALA A 62 -2.14 1.79 -6.53
C ALA A 62 -2.34 0.47 -7.30
N LEU A 63 -2.24 0.53 -8.63
CA LEU A 63 -2.30 -0.66 -9.49
C LEU A 63 -1.12 -1.61 -9.24
N HIS A 64 0.07 -1.07 -9.01
CA HIS A 64 1.25 -1.87 -8.69
C HIS A 64 1.05 -2.66 -7.38
N VAL A 65 0.53 -2.03 -6.32
CA VAL A 65 0.24 -2.73 -5.06
C VAL A 65 -0.82 -3.83 -5.26
N LEU A 66 -1.86 -3.56 -6.05
CA LEU A 66 -2.89 -4.55 -6.36
C LEU A 66 -2.30 -5.75 -7.12
N ALA A 67 -1.43 -5.50 -8.10
CA ALA A 67 -0.75 -6.53 -8.87
C ALA A 67 0.22 -7.34 -8.00
N GLU A 68 0.97 -6.67 -7.12
CA GLU A 68 1.90 -7.32 -6.19
C GLU A 68 1.15 -8.23 -5.21
N ALA A 69 0.03 -7.78 -4.65
CA ALA A 69 -0.80 -8.59 -3.77
C ALA A 69 -1.28 -9.88 -4.47
N ARG A 70 -1.75 -9.78 -5.72
CA ARG A 70 -2.13 -10.97 -6.51
C ARG A 70 -0.94 -11.87 -6.82
N GLY A 71 0.20 -11.29 -7.21
CA GLY A 71 1.44 -12.03 -7.49
C GLY A 71 1.97 -12.79 -6.27
N ALA A 72 1.73 -12.26 -5.07
CA ALA A 72 2.02 -12.92 -3.80
C ALA A 72 1.00 -14.00 -3.39
N GLY A 73 0.00 -14.30 -4.23
CA GLY A 73 -1.06 -15.26 -3.93
C GLY A 73 -2.08 -14.76 -2.90
N LEU A 74 -2.08 -13.46 -2.59
CA LEU A 74 -3.09 -12.87 -1.73
C LEU A 74 -4.36 -12.63 -2.54
N SER A 75 -5.52 -12.73 -1.89
CA SER A 75 -6.80 -12.35 -2.48
C SER A 75 -7.09 -10.88 -2.12
N PRO A 76 -6.89 -9.91 -3.03
CA PRO A 76 -7.18 -8.51 -2.74
C PRO A 76 -8.62 -8.34 -2.25
N ASP A 77 -8.82 -7.50 -1.24
CA ASP A 77 -10.13 -7.20 -0.68
C ASP A 77 -10.82 -6.06 -1.44
N ALA A 78 -12.09 -5.80 -1.11
CA ALA A 78 -12.85 -4.71 -1.69
C ALA A 78 -12.18 -3.33 -1.48
N VAL A 79 -11.41 -3.14 -0.40
CA VAL A 79 -10.71 -1.89 -0.13
C VAL A 79 -9.63 -1.66 -1.19
N MET A 80 -8.83 -2.68 -1.52
CA MET A 80 -7.80 -2.56 -2.56
C MET A 80 -8.39 -2.26 -3.94
N TYR A 81 -9.49 -2.93 -4.31
CA TYR A 81 -10.17 -2.68 -5.58
C TYR A 81 -10.73 -1.26 -5.64
N ASN A 82 -11.47 -0.83 -4.61
CA ASN A 82 -12.06 0.50 -4.55
C ASN A 82 -10.99 1.60 -4.60
N ALA A 83 -9.88 1.41 -3.88
CA ALA A 83 -8.76 2.34 -3.90
C ALA A 83 -8.10 2.43 -5.28
N SER A 84 -7.90 1.28 -5.96
CA SER A 84 -7.32 1.23 -7.30
C SER A 84 -8.21 1.92 -8.33
N ILE A 85 -9.53 1.66 -8.28
CA ILE A 85 -10.52 2.31 -9.16
C ILE A 85 -10.55 3.82 -8.90
N SER A 86 -10.64 4.24 -7.64
CA SER A 86 -10.64 5.66 -7.25
C SER A 86 -9.37 6.40 -7.67
N ALA A 87 -8.22 5.71 -7.68
CA ALA A 87 -6.97 6.26 -8.15
C ALA A 87 -6.96 6.41 -9.68
N CYS A 88 -7.51 5.44 -10.42
CA CYS A 88 -7.64 5.51 -11.88
C CYS A 88 -8.61 6.61 -12.33
N GLU A 89 -9.72 6.83 -11.63
CA GLU A 89 -10.66 7.93 -11.91
C GLU A 89 -9.99 9.31 -11.78
N ARG A 90 -8.97 9.41 -10.93
CA ARG A 90 -8.19 10.63 -10.70
C ARG A 90 -6.95 10.72 -11.60
N ALA A 91 -6.73 9.75 -12.48
CA ALA A 91 -5.61 9.78 -13.41
C ALA A 91 -5.77 10.94 -14.41
N PRO A 92 -4.68 11.62 -14.81
CA PRO A 92 -4.75 12.64 -15.84
C PRO A 92 -5.24 12.02 -17.16
N ALA A 93 -6.12 12.73 -17.87
CA ALA A 93 -6.62 12.32 -19.17
C ALA A 93 -5.45 12.11 -20.15
N GLY A 94 -5.15 10.85 -20.49
CA GLY A 94 -3.97 10.46 -21.27
C GLY A 94 -3.13 9.33 -20.67
N ALA A 95 -3.49 8.81 -19.48
CA ALA A 95 -2.89 7.60 -18.94
C ALA A 95 -3.05 6.38 -19.90
N PRO A 96 -2.00 5.56 -20.11
CA PRO A 96 -2.09 4.39 -20.97
C PRO A 96 -3.14 3.41 -20.41
N GLY A 97 -4.18 3.13 -21.20
CA GLY A 97 -5.31 2.27 -20.82
C GLY A 97 -6.67 2.98 -20.74
N ALA A 98 -6.72 4.31 -20.92
CA ALA A 98 -7.97 5.04 -21.18
C ALA A 98 -8.35 4.91 -22.67
N GLY A 99 -8.81 3.72 -23.07
CA GLY A 99 -9.28 3.41 -24.42
C GLY A 99 -10.46 2.47 -24.37
#